data_AF-A0A937X141-F1
#
_entry.id   AF-A0A937X141-F1
#
_cell.length_a   1.000
_cell.length_b   1.000
_cell.length_c   1.000
_cell.angle_alpha   90.00
_cell.angle_beta   90.00
_cell.angle_gamma   90.00
#
_symmetry.space_group_name_H-M   'P 1'
#
loop_
_entity.id
_entity.type
_entity.pdbx_description
1 polymer ?
#
loop_
_entity_poly.entity_id
_entity_poly.type
_entity_poly.pdbx_seq_one_letter_code
_entity_poly.pdbx_strand_id
1 'polypeptide(L)'
;MTKTGCPQCGLTAEEFHKTGRLGCSECYRTFGAELAIVLRRLHGRNRHVGKVPALNPDQVAARNELLTLRRELKQAVEREQFQKAAQLRDRINEIERTAEVHLPRER
;
A
#
# COMPACT_ATOMS: atom_id res chain seq x y z
N MET A 1 -15.83 21.72 -26.49
CA MET A 1 -14.71 21.24 -25.65
C MET A 1 -14.95 21.74 -24.23
N THR A 2 -15.51 20.90 -23.37
CA THR A 2 -15.86 21.26 -21.99
C THR A 2 -14.58 21.40 -21.17
N LYS A 3 -14.28 22.61 -20.69
CA LYS A 3 -13.16 22.84 -19.76
C LYS A 3 -13.48 22.12 -18.44
N THR A 4 -12.84 20.99 -18.21
CA THR A 4 -12.97 20.18 -17.00
C THR A 4 -12.26 20.88 -15.84
N GLY A 5 -12.95 21.85 -15.24
CA GLY A 5 -12.52 22.54 -14.03
C GLY A 5 -13.33 22.10 -12.82
N CYS A 6 -12.94 22.57 -11.63
CA CYS A 6 -13.69 22.36 -10.41
C CYS A 6 -15.12 22.91 -10.56
N PRO A 7 -16.17 22.11 -10.31
CA PRO A 7 -17.55 22.54 -10.51
C PRO A 7 -17.98 23.65 -9.55
N GLN A 8 -17.25 23.86 -8.45
CA GLN A 8 -17.58 24.86 -7.43
C GLN A 8 -16.88 26.20 -7.69
N CYS A 9 -15.56 26.21 -7.86
CA CYS A 9 -14.79 27.46 -8.01
C CYS A 9 -14.23 27.72 -9.41
N GLY A 10 -14.43 26.79 -10.36
CA GLY A 10 -14.00 26.94 -11.75
C GLY A 10 -12.50 26.77 -12.00
N LEU A 11 -11.68 26.57 -10.96
CA LEU A 11 -10.24 26.33 -11.08
C LEU A 11 -9.98 25.20 -12.08
N THR A 12 -9.02 25.37 -12.99
CA THR A 12 -8.67 24.35 -13.98
C THR A 12 -7.46 23.51 -13.56
N ALA A 13 -7.33 22.29 -14.11
CA ALA A 13 -6.18 21.44 -13.86
C ALA A 13 -4.84 22.10 -14.26
N GLU A 14 -4.84 22.90 -15.34
CA GLU A 14 -3.64 23.60 -15.80
C GLU A 14 -3.20 24.69 -14.80
N GLU A 15 -4.14 25.44 -14.23
CA GLU A 15 -3.86 26.41 -13.18
C GLU A 15 -3.39 25.74 -11.89
N PHE A 16 -3.99 24.61 -11.52
CA PHE A 16 -3.53 23.79 -10.41
C PHE A 16 -2.09 23.29 -10.62
N HIS A 17 -1.74 22.80 -11.81
CA HIS A 17 -0.38 22.35 -12.14
C HIS A 17 0.65 23.49 -12.11
N LYS A 18 0.28 24.68 -12.57
CA LYS A 18 1.16 25.86 -12.57
C LYS A 18 1.41 26.40 -11.15
N THR A 19 0.37 26.45 -10.32
CA THR A 19 0.43 27.11 -9.01
C THR A 19 0.64 26.16 -7.84
N GLY A 20 0.26 24.89 -7.99
CA GLY A 20 0.21 23.89 -6.93
C GLY A 20 -0.85 24.16 -5.87
N ARG A 21 -1.75 25.12 -6.08
CA ARG A 21 -2.72 25.58 -5.07
C ARG A 21 -4.14 25.16 -5.44
N LEU A 22 -4.89 24.69 -4.43
CA LEU A 22 -6.31 24.38 -4.54
C LEU A 22 -7.14 25.63 -4.14
N GLY A 23 -8.27 25.82 -4.82
CA GLY A 23 -9.12 27.01 -4.63
C GLY A 23 -10.27 26.84 -3.64
N CYS A 24 -10.85 25.64 -3.52
CA CYS A 24 -11.93 25.34 -2.59
C CYS A 24 -11.85 23.88 -2.11
N SER A 25 -12.76 23.46 -1.23
CA SER A 25 -12.84 22.08 -0.72
C SER A 25 -13.10 21.05 -1.82
N GLU A 26 -13.95 21.37 -2.81
CA GLU A 26 -14.30 20.45 -3.91
C GLU A 26 -13.10 20.20 -4.85
N CYS A 27 -12.09 21.07 -4.84
CA CYS A 27 -10.86 20.86 -5.60
C CYS A 27 -10.08 19.62 -5.13
N TYR A 28 -10.18 19.25 -3.85
CA TYR A 28 -9.54 18.01 -3.35
C TYR A 28 -10.10 16.75 -3.99
N ARG A 29 -11.40 16.76 -4.29
CA ARG A 29 -12.09 15.65 -4.96
C ARG A 29 -11.83 15.70 -6.46
N THR A 30 -12.01 16.88 -7.05
CA THR A 30 -11.88 17.09 -8.50
C THR A 30 -10.46 16.75 -8.98
N PHE A 31 -9.42 17.23 -8.29
CA PHE A 31 -8.03 17.05 -8.68
C PHE A 31 -7.31 15.96 -7.87
N GLY A 32 -8.05 15.05 -7.23
CA GLY A 32 -7.49 14.07 -6.29
C GLY A 32 -6.40 13.20 -6.90
N ALA A 33 -6.55 12.78 -8.16
CA ALA A 33 -5.55 11.97 -8.86
C ALA A 33 -4.23 12.73 -9.09
N GLU A 34 -4.33 13.97 -9.55
CA GLU A 34 -3.20 14.87 -9.79
C GLU A 34 -2.49 15.25 -8.49
N LEU A 35 -3.29 15.58 -7.46
CA LEU A 35 -2.80 15.87 -6.12
C LEU A 35 -2.04 14.67 -5.53
N ALA A 36 -2.51 13.44 -5.75
CA ALA A 36 -1.82 12.23 -5.30
C ALA A 36 -0.43 12.08 -5.95
N ILE A 37 -0.26 12.47 -7.21
CA ILE A 37 1.03 12.45 -7.91
C ILE A 37 1.97 13.50 -7.31
N VAL A 38 1.48 14.73 -7.10
CA VAL A 38 2.25 15.82 -6.49
C VAL A 38 2.69 15.46 -5.08
N LEU A 39 1.77 14.98 -4.25
CA LEU A 39 2.07 14.55 -2.88
C LEU A 39 3.06 13.39 -2.85
N ARG A 40 2.98 12.44 -3.79
CA ARG A 40 3.96 11.35 -3.88
C ARG A 40 5.34 11.87 -4.26
N ARG A 41 5.46 12.86 -5.16
CA ARG A 41 6.75 13.48 -5.47
C ARG A 41 7.37 14.23 -4.29
N LEU A 42 6.55 14.97 -3.54
CA LEU A 42 7.03 15.80 -2.42
C LEU A 42 7.32 14.99 -1.15
N HIS A 43 6.42 14.08 -0.77
CA HIS A 43 6.50 13.33 0.48
C HIS A 43 6.98 11.87 0.30
N GLY A 44 7.23 11.43 -0.93
CA GLY A 44 7.62 10.05 -1.27
C GLY A 44 6.48 9.04 -1.17
N ARG A 45 5.52 9.25 -0.26
CA ARG A 45 4.34 8.39 -0.04
C ARG A 45 3.11 9.27 0.15
N ASN A 46 2.00 8.88 -0.46
CA ASN A 46 0.71 9.53 -0.29
C ASN A 46 -0.14 8.93 0.85
N ARG A 47 0.41 7.95 1.57
CA ARG A 47 -0.24 7.30 2.72
C ARG A 47 0.77 7.14 3.85
N HIS A 48 0.44 7.67 5.02
CA HIS A 48 1.18 7.35 6.24
C HIS A 48 0.87 5.92 6.65
N VAL A 49 1.90 5.09 6.80
CA VAL A 49 1.77 3.66 7.20
C VAL A 49 2.12 3.44 8.68
N GLY A 50 2.30 4.51 9.46
CA GLY A 50 2.78 4.44 10.83
C GLY A 50 4.31 4.46 10.94
N LYS A 51 4.79 4.52 12.18
CA LYS A 51 6.20 4.29 12.52
C LYS A 51 6.43 2.78 12.56
N VAL A 52 6.95 2.24 11.46
CA VAL A 52 7.40 0.84 11.45
C VAL A 52 8.76 0.81 12.16
N PRO A 53 8.89 0.13 13.33
CA PRO A 53 10.19 0.00 13.98
C PRO A 53 11.18 -0.65 13.00
N ALA A 54 12.44 -0.24 13.08
CA ALA A 54 13.49 -0.92 12.32
C ALA A 54 13.50 -2.39 12.75
N LEU A 55 13.23 -3.29 11.80
CA LEU A 55 13.24 -4.73 12.06
C LEU A 55 14.68 -5.10 12.48
N ASN A 56 14.82 -5.85 13.56
CA ASN A 56 16.10 -6.46 13.90
C ASN A 56 16.44 -7.58 12.87
N PRO A 57 17.69 -8.04 12.78
CA PRO A 57 18.09 -9.06 11.80
C PRO A 57 17.21 -10.32 11.81
N ASP A 58 16.78 -10.75 13.00
CA ASP A 58 15.92 -11.92 13.18
C ASP A 58 14.52 -11.70 12.58
N GLN A 59 13.94 -10.51 12.79
CA GLN A 59 12.67 -10.13 12.18
C GLN A 59 12.76 -9.96 10.66
N VAL A 60 13.90 -9.52 10.13
CA VAL A 60 14.16 -9.47 8.68
C VAL A 60 14.22 -10.89 8.10
N ALA A 61 14.92 -11.81 8.77
CA ALA A 61 14.99 -13.21 8.38
C ALA A 61 13.60 -13.86 8.39
N ALA A 62 12.85 -13.71 9.49
CA ALA A 62 11.48 -14.22 9.63
C ALA A 62 10.55 -13.67 8.54
N ARG A 63 10.65 -12.37 8.23
CA ARG A 63 9.87 -11.76 7.14
C ARG A 63 10.18 -12.39 5.78
N ASN A 64 11.45 -12.62 5.46
CA ASN A 64 11.86 -13.23 4.19
C ASN A 64 11.39 -14.69 4.09
N GLU A 65 11.44 -15.44 5.19
CA GLU A 65 10.91 -16.79 5.28
C GLU A 65 9.39 -16.79 5.04
N LEU A 66 8.64 -15.90 5.69
CA LEU A 66 7.19 -15.75 5.50
C LEU A 66 6.82 -15.45 4.04
N LEU A 67 7.57 -14.58 3.35
CA LEU A 67 7.34 -14.28 1.93
C LEU A 67 7.57 -15.50 1.03
N THR A 68 8.49 -16.38 1.40
CA THR A 68 8.77 -17.62 0.67
C THR A 68 7.66 -18.64 0.94
N LEU A 69 7.33 -18.90 2.20
CA LEU A 69 6.28 -19.83 2.60
C LEU A 69 4.90 -19.45 2.03
N ARG A 70 4.56 -18.16 1.98
CA ARG A 70 3.31 -17.69 1.36
C ARG A 70 3.25 -17.97 -0.15
N ARG A 71 4.38 -17.86 -0.86
CA ARG A 71 4.47 -18.23 -2.28
C ARG A 71 4.31 -19.73 -2.47
N GLU A 72 4.97 -20.53 -1.64
CA GLU A 72 4.84 -21.99 -1.67
C GLU A 72 3.43 -22.45 -1.32
N LEU A 73 2.77 -21.80 -0.36
CA LEU A 73 1.39 -22.08 0.01
C LEU A 73 0.46 -21.87 -1.19
N LYS A 74 0.62 -20.75 -1.90
CA LYS A 74 -0.16 -20.46 -3.11
C LYS A 74 0.03 -21.57 -4.16
N GLN A 75 1.28 -21.97 -4.42
CA GLN A 75 1.58 -23.05 -5.36
C GLN A 75 1.02 -24.41 -4.92
N ALA A 76 1.08 -24.72 -3.62
CA ALA A 76 0.54 -25.96 -3.08
C ALA A 76 -0.98 -26.02 -3.23
N VAL A 77 -1.68 -24.91 -3.04
CA VAL A 77 -3.12 -24.81 -3.28
C VAL A 77 -3.45 -24.95 -4.77
N GLU A 78 -2.72 -24.26 -5.65
CA GLU A 78 -2.90 -24.37 -7.12
C GLU A 78 -2.68 -25.79 -7.64
N ARG A 79 -1.81 -26.56 -6.98
CA ARG A 79 -1.50 -27.96 -7.31
C ARG A 79 -2.34 -28.98 -6.53
N GLU A 80 -3.36 -28.52 -5.81
CA GLU A 80 -4.27 -29.37 -5.00
C GLU A 80 -3.53 -30.22 -3.94
N GLN A 81 -2.36 -29.77 -3.50
CA GLN A 81 -1.55 -30.42 -2.46
C GLN A 81 -2.03 -29.97 -1.07
N PHE A 82 -3.28 -30.33 -0.71
CA PHE A 82 -3.94 -29.81 0.49
C PHE A 82 -3.21 -30.13 1.80
N GLN A 83 -2.60 -31.32 1.92
CA GLN A 83 -1.80 -31.67 3.10
C GLN A 83 -0.58 -30.76 3.25
N LYS A 84 0.12 -30.49 2.14
CA LYS A 84 1.27 -29.57 2.13
C LYS A 84 0.84 -28.14 2.43
N ALA A 85 -0.29 -27.71 1.86
CA ALA A 85 -0.86 -26.39 2.14
C ALA A 85 -1.23 -26.21 3.62
N ALA A 86 -1.75 -27.25 4.28
CA ALA A 86 -2.02 -27.23 5.72
C ALA A 86 -0.72 -27.04 6.53
N GLN A 87 0.32 -27.84 6.25
CA GLN A 87 1.61 -27.71 6.92
C GLN A 87 2.25 -26.32 6.73
N LEU A 88 2.17 -25.78 5.51
CA LEU A 88 2.69 -24.45 5.21
C LEU A 88 1.91 -23.35 5.96
N ARG A 89 0.59 -23.48 6.10
CA ARG A 89 -0.23 -22.57 6.92
C ARG A 89 0.19 -22.61 8.38
N ASP A 90 0.34 -23.79 8.95
CA ASP A 90 0.69 -23.95 10.36
C ASP A 90 2.06 -23.30 10.65
N ARG A 91 3.02 -23.51 9.74
CA ARG A 91 4.35 -22.90 9.84
C ARG A 91 4.35 -21.38 9.69
N ILE A 92 3.54 -20.84 8.78
CA ILE A 92 3.34 -19.40 8.64
C ILE A 92 2.78 -18.82 9.96
N ASN A 93 1.75 -19.45 10.52
CA ASN A 93 1.14 -19.01 11.77
C ASN A 93 2.13 -19.04 12.94
N GLU A 94 2.97 -20.07 13.02
CA GLU A 94 4.00 -20.20 14.06
C GLU A 94 5.03 -19.07 13.99
N ILE A 95 5.55 -18.77 12.79
CA ILE A 95 6.54 -17.70 12.60
C ILE A 95 5.91 -16.33 12.88
N GLU A 96 4.67 -16.09 12.44
CA GLU A 96 3.95 -14.85 12.72
C GLU A 96 3.71 -14.65 14.22
N ARG A 97 3.42 -15.72 14.96
CA ARG A 97 3.23 -15.67 16.42
C ARG A 97 4.53 -15.43 17.18
N THR A 98 5.63 -16.02 16.70
CA THR A 98 6.92 -16.01 17.40
C THR A 98 7.73 -14.74 17.13
N ALA A 99 7.68 -14.21 15.90
CA ALA A 99 8.53 -13.08 15.50
C ALA A 99 7.90 -11.70 15.78
N GLU A 100 6.66 -11.63 16.30
CA GLU A 100 5.87 -10.39 16.43
C GLU A 100 5.84 -9.53 15.14
N VAL A 101 6.04 -10.16 13.97
CA VAL A 101 6.08 -9.45 12.69
C VAL A 101 4.66 -9.23 12.21
N HIS A 102 4.09 -8.08 12.57
CA HIS A 102 2.83 -7.62 11.97
C HIS A 102 3.11 -7.06 10.58
N LEU A 103 3.01 -7.89 9.53
CA LEU A 103 2.99 -7.38 8.16
C LEU A 103 1.77 -6.48 8.00
N PRO A 104 1.89 -5.27 7.42
CA PRO A 104 0.75 -4.41 7.14
C PRO A 104 -0.28 -5.22 6.34
N ARG A 105 -1.48 -5.43 6.89
CA ARG A 105 -2.56 -6.08 6.16
C ARG A 105 -2.87 -5.22 4.93
N GLU A 106 -2.62 -5.77 3.75
CA GLU A 106 -3.13 -5.22 2.50
C GLU A 106 -4.66 -5.30 2.58
N ARG A 107 -5.30 -4.14 2.75
CA ARG A 107 -6.75 -3.99 2.54
C ARG A 107 -7.01 -3.82 1.06
#